data_AF-A0A3M1SUT2-F1
#
_entry.id   AF-A0A3M1SUT2-F1
#
_cell.length_a   1.000
_cell.length_b   1.000
_cell.length_c   1.000
_cell.angle_alpha   90.00
_cell.angle_beta   90.00
_cell.angle_gamma   90.00
#
_symmetry.space_group_name_H-M   'P 1'
#
loop_
_entity.id
_entity.type
_entity.pdbx_description
1 polymer ?
#
loop_
_entity_poly.entity_id
_entity_poly.type
_entity_poly.pdbx_seq_one_letter_code
_entity_poly.pdbx_strand_id
1 'polypeptide(L)'
;GVTYASLKRYDEAIAAFKQAIRIKPDFAEVYVNLGVTYASLKRYDEAIAAFKQAIRIKPDYAEAYFVLGATYLLLGDKGSAMEQYKILKNLNTDLANKLFNMIPK
;
A
#
# COMPACT_ATOMS: atom_id res chain seq x y z
N GLY A 1 -17.12 -14.55 16.32
CA GLY A 1 -17.98 -14.39 15.13
C GLY A 1 -17.35 -13.51 14.07
N VAL A 2 -17.16 -12.22 14.36
CA VAL A 2 -16.73 -11.21 13.36
C VAL A 2 -15.31 -11.42 12.83
N THR A 3 -14.35 -11.84 13.67
CA THR A 3 -12.94 -11.98 13.26
C THR A 3 -12.70 -13.03 12.18
N TYR A 4 -13.31 -14.22 12.30
CA TYR A 4 -13.15 -15.29 11.30
C TYR A 4 -13.79 -14.95 9.95
N ALA A 5 -14.95 -14.28 9.97
CA ALA A 5 -15.61 -13.85 8.75
C ALA A 5 -14.77 -12.80 8.00
N SER A 6 -14.17 -11.83 8.72
CA SER A 6 -13.29 -10.84 8.11
C SER A 6 -12.01 -11.47 7.54
N LEU A 7 -11.36 -12.38 8.27
CA LEU A 7 -10.18 -13.10 7.79
C LEU A 7 -10.48 -13.88 6.50
N LYS A 8 -11.58 -14.64 6.48
CA LYS A 8 -12.00 -15.37 5.28
C LYS A 8 -12.20 -14.45 4.07
N ARG A 9 -12.83 -13.28 4.27
CA ARG A 9 -13.05 -12.29 3.21
C ARG A 9 -11.74 -11.70 2.69
N TYR A 10 -10.74 -11.50 3.54
CA TYR A 10 -9.42 -11.01 3.11
C TYR A 10 -8.66 -12.07 2.29
N ASP A 11 -8.72 -13.34 2.69
CA ASP A 11 -8.10 -14.43 1.93
C ASP A 11 -8.76 -14.60 0.54
N GLU A 12 -10.09 -14.52 0.47
CA GLU A 12 -10.85 -14.51 -0.79
C GLU A 12 -10.47 -13.31 -1.67
N ALA A 13 -10.34 -12.11 -1.09
CA ALA A 13 -9.90 -10.92 -1.81
C ALA A 13 -8.47 -11.07 -2.36
N ILE A 14 -7.54 -11.60 -1.56
CA ILE A 14 -6.16 -11.88 -2.00
C ILE A 14 -6.16 -12.84 -3.20
N ALA A 15 -6.97 -13.91 -3.13
CA ALA A 15 -7.07 -14.87 -4.22
C ALA A 15 -7.61 -14.20 -5.50
N ALA A 16 -8.65 -13.37 -5.38
CA ALA A 16 -9.23 -12.64 -6.51
C ALA A 16 -8.22 -11.66 -7.13
N PHE A 17 -7.49 -10.87 -6.33
CA PHE A 17 -6.46 -9.95 -6.83
C PHE A 17 -5.30 -10.69 -7.49
N LYS A 18 -4.85 -11.82 -6.93
CA LYS A 18 -3.82 -12.65 -7.57
C LYS A 18 -4.27 -13.20 -8.92
N GLN A 19 -5.54 -13.57 -9.06
CA GLN A 19 -6.09 -13.98 -10.35
C GLN A 19 -6.18 -12.81 -11.33
N ALA A 20 -6.60 -11.62 -10.88
CA ALA A 20 -6.60 -10.43 -11.70
C ALA A 20 -5.18 -10.06 -12.20
N ILE A 21 -4.16 -10.20 -11.34
CA ILE A 21 -2.74 -10.01 -11.70
C ILE A 21 -2.29 -11.00 -12.77
N ARG A 22 -2.73 -12.26 -12.71
CA ARG A 22 -2.41 -13.26 -13.74
C ARG A 22 -2.98 -12.91 -15.10
N ILE A 23 -4.17 -12.31 -15.13
CA ILE A 23 -4.83 -11.87 -16.36
C ILE A 23 -4.22 -10.57 -16.88
N LYS A 24 -3.93 -9.63 -15.98
CA LYS A 24 -3.41 -8.30 -16.30
C LYS A 24 -2.32 -7.87 -15.29
N PRO A 25 -1.04 -8.21 -15.55
CA PRO A 25 0.05 -7.96 -14.62
C PRO A 25 0.54 -6.50 -14.60
N ASP A 26 0.08 -5.67 -15.53
CA ASP A 26 0.41 -4.25 -15.64
C ASP A 26 -0.68 -3.34 -15.04
N PHE A 27 -1.59 -3.90 -14.22
CA PHE A 27 -2.64 -3.12 -13.59
C PHE A 27 -2.26 -2.68 -12.17
N ALA A 28 -1.66 -1.49 -12.06
CA ALA A 28 -1.13 -0.95 -10.80
C ALA A 28 -2.15 -0.91 -9.65
N GLU A 29 -3.42 -0.60 -9.93
CA GLU A 29 -4.49 -0.51 -8.93
C GLU A 29 -4.72 -1.83 -8.19
N VAL A 30 -4.62 -2.96 -8.88
CA VAL A 30 -4.78 -4.28 -8.25
C VAL A 30 -3.66 -4.55 -7.26
N TYR A 31 -2.44 -4.09 -7.53
CA TYR A 31 -1.33 -4.21 -6.60
C TYR A 31 -1.50 -3.32 -5.36
N VAL A 32 -2.08 -2.12 -5.50
CA VAL A 32 -2.45 -1.28 -4.35
C VAL A 32 -3.51 -1.97 -3.51
N ASN A 33 -4.59 -2.46 -4.11
CA ASN A 33 -5.66 -3.16 -3.39
C ASN A 33 -5.16 -4.43 -2.68
N LEU A 34 -4.28 -5.18 -3.34
CA LEU A 34 -3.62 -6.33 -2.74
C LEU A 34 -2.75 -5.93 -1.54
N GLY A 35 -1.97 -4.85 -1.66
CA GLY A 35 -1.14 -4.35 -0.57
C GLY A 35 -1.95 -3.86 0.63
N VAL A 36 -3.05 -3.13 0.40
CA VAL A 36 -3.97 -2.69 1.47
C VAL A 36 -4.59 -3.88 2.19
N THR A 37 -4.93 -4.93 1.44
CA THR A 37 -5.47 -6.17 2.01
C THR A 37 -4.44 -6.87 2.89
N TYR A 38 -3.17 -6.95 2.45
CA TYR A 38 -2.08 -7.47 3.25
C TYR A 38 -1.82 -6.63 4.51
N ALA A 39 -1.82 -5.30 4.40
CA ALA A 39 -1.63 -4.41 5.54
C ALA A 39 -2.74 -4.57 6.59
N SER A 40 -3.99 -4.78 6.16
CA SER A 40 -5.13 -5.07 7.04
C SER A 40 -4.99 -6.39 7.80
N LEU A 41 -4.24 -7.35 7.24
CA LEU A 41 -3.84 -8.60 7.89
C LEU A 41 -2.54 -8.48 8.70
N LYS A 42 -1.97 -7.26 8.84
CA LYS A 42 -0.65 -7.00 9.45
C LYS A 42 0.52 -7.70 8.75
N ARG A 43 0.33 -8.09 7.48
CA ARG A 43 1.32 -8.71 6.60
C ARG A 43 2.08 -7.62 5.85
N TYR A 44 2.86 -6.84 6.59
CA TYR A 44 3.42 -5.58 6.09
C TYR A 44 4.49 -5.79 5.01
N ASP A 45 5.28 -6.86 5.08
CA ASP A 45 6.29 -7.15 4.07
C ASP A 45 5.65 -7.45 2.71
N GLU A 46 4.57 -8.25 2.68
CA GLU A 46 3.82 -8.50 1.45
C GLU A 46 3.10 -7.24 0.95
N ALA A 47 2.61 -6.39 1.87
CA ALA A 47 2.02 -5.11 1.51
C ALA A 47 3.03 -4.20 0.80
N ILE A 48 4.22 -4.05 1.37
CA ILE A 48 5.32 -3.25 0.80
C ILE A 48 5.70 -3.78 -0.59
N ALA A 49 5.84 -5.09 -0.75
CA ALA A 49 6.16 -5.69 -2.04
C ALA A 49 5.09 -5.37 -3.11
N ALA A 50 3.81 -5.45 -2.75
CA ALA A 50 2.71 -5.12 -3.64
C ALA A 50 2.70 -3.62 -4.00
N PHE A 51 2.87 -2.72 -3.04
CA PHE A 51 2.93 -1.28 -3.32
C PHE A 51 4.11 -0.88 -4.19
N LYS A 52 5.30 -1.47 -3.95
CA LYS A 52 6.48 -1.26 -4.81
C LYS A 52 6.24 -1.73 -6.23
N GLN A 53 5.50 -2.83 -6.41
CA GLN A 53 5.12 -3.29 -7.74
C GLN A 53 4.15 -2.33 -8.44
N ALA A 54 3.17 -1.77 -7.70
CA ALA A 54 2.28 -0.74 -8.23
C ALA A 54 3.07 0.49 -8.71
N ILE A 55 4.05 0.94 -7.91
CA ILE A 55 4.96 2.05 -8.25
C ILE A 55 5.81 1.73 -9.47
N ARG A 56 6.32 0.49 -9.58
CA ARG A 56 7.11 0.07 -10.75
C ARG A 56 6.31 0.12 -12.05
N ILE A 57 5.02 -0.21 -11.98
CA ILE A 57 4.10 -0.17 -13.12
C ILE A 57 3.69 1.27 -13.44
N LYS A 58 3.37 2.05 -12.40
CA LYS A 58 2.90 3.43 -12.50
C LYS A 58 3.68 4.34 -11.53
N PRO A 59 4.82 4.91 -11.96
CA PRO A 59 5.69 5.73 -11.10
C PRO A 59 5.10 7.05 -10.64
N ASP A 60 4.02 7.52 -11.25
CA ASP A 60 3.29 8.73 -10.84
C ASP A 60 2.05 8.41 -9.96
N TYR A 61 1.90 7.15 -9.52
CA TYR A 61 0.74 6.74 -8.73
C TYR A 61 0.85 7.19 -7.28
N ALA A 62 0.44 8.44 -7.00
CA ALA A 62 0.54 9.06 -5.68
C ALA A 62 -0.05 8.20 -4.55
N GLU A 63 -1.19 7.54 -4.75
CA GLU A 63 -1.80 6.70 -3.73
C GLU A 63 -0.89 5.54 -3.30
N ALA A 64 -0.16 4.91 -4.23
CA ALA A 64 0.78 3.84 -3.93
C ALA A 64 1.93 4.30 -3.02
N TYR A 65 2.44 5.52 -3.23
CA TYR A 65 3.44 6.13 -2.33
C TYR A 65 2.87 6.44 -0.95
N PHE A 66 1.62 6.91 -0.89
CA PHE A 66 0.95 7.20 0.38
C PHE A 66 0.78 5.96 1.25
N VAL A 67 0.21 4.88 0.70
CA VAL A 67 0.01 3.63 1.43
C VAL A 67 1.32 2.92 1.76
N LEU A 68 2.35 3.04 0.91
CA LEU A 68 3.70 2.57 1.21
C LEU A 68 4.31 3.33 2.39
N GLY A 69 4.24 4.66 2.39
CA GLY A 69 4.72 5.50 3.47
C GLY A 69 3.99 5.21 4.79
N ALA A 70 2.66 5.08 4.75
CA ALA A 70 1.87 4.71 5.92
C ALA A 70 2.26 3.32 6.47
N THR A 71 2.55 2.36 5.58
CA THR A 71 2.99 1.01 5.98
C THR A 71 4.37 1.05 6.65
N TYR A 72 5.29 1.88 6.16
CA TYR A 72 6.58 2.09 6.83
C TYR A 72 6.43 2.67 8.23
N LEU A 73 5.49 3.60 8.44
CA LEU A 73 5.20 4.12 9.78
C LEU A 73 4.65 3.06 10.73
N LEU A 74 3.84 2.12 10.24
CA LEU A 74 3.36 0.97 11.04
C LEU A 74 4.51 0.05 11.48
N LEU A 75 5.59 -0.01 10.69
CA LEU A 75 6.83 -0.73 11.04
C LEU A 75 7.81 0.12 11.86
N GLY A 76 7.50 1.38 12.15
CA GLY A 76 8.39 2.31 12.86
C GLY A 76 9.50 2.90 11.98
N ASP A 77 9.51 2.61 10.68
CA ASP A 77 10.50 3.15 9.74
C ASP A 77 10.10 4.55 9.26
N LYS A 78 10.37 5.54 10.11
CA LYS A 78 10.14 6.96 9.79
C LYS A 78 11.01 7.43 8.61
N GLY A 79 12.17 6.82 8.39
CA GLY A 79 13.10 7.20 7.33
C GLY A 79 12.50 6.93 5.95
N SER A 80 12.09 5.69 5.72
CA SER A 80 11.44 5.27 4.47
C SER A 80 10.10 6.01 4.24
N ALA A 81 9.34 6.29 5.31
CA ALA A 81 8.13 7.10 5.21
C ALA A 81 8.42 8.55 4.76
N MET A 82 9.48 9.17 5.28
CA MET A 82 9.90 10.52 4.90
C MET A 82 10.38 10.57 3.44
N GLU A 83 10.97 9.50 2.91
CA GLU A 83 11.27 9.39 1.48
C GLU A 83 10.00 9.44 0.63
N GLN A 84 8.96 8.69 1.01
CA GLN A 84 7.69 8.71 0.27
C GLN A 84 7.02 10.08 0.36
N TYR A 85 7.10 10.76 1.51
CA TYR A 85 6.63 12.13 1.66
C TYR A 85 7.29 13.10 0.66
N LYS A 86 8.61 13.01 0.48
CA LYS A 86 9.35 13.87 -0.46
C LYS A 86 8.88 13.66 -1.89
N ILE A 87 8.62 12.41 -2.28
CA ILE A 87 8.09 12.08 -3.61
C ILE A 87 6.66 12.64 -3.76
N LEU A 88 5.80 12.37 -2.78
CA LEU A 88 4.41 12.85 -2.76
C LEU A 88 4.32 14.37 -2.84
N LYS A 89 5.25 15.11 -2.24
CA LYS A 89 5.25 16.58 -2.31
C LYS A 89 5.23 17.09 -3.76
N ASN A 90 5.83 16.35 -4.69
CA ASN A 90 5.86 16.67 -6.12
C ASN A 90 4.69 16.06 -6.92
N LEU A 91 4.09 14.97 -6.45
CA LEU A 91 3.00 14.27 -7.16
C LEU A 91 1.60 14.71 -6.69
N ASN A 92 1.41 14.84 -5.39
CA ASN A 92 0.15 15.16 -4.74
C ASN A 92 0.41 15.73 -3.34
N THR A 93 0.35 17.05 -3.22
CA THR A 93 0.67 17.78 -1.97
C THR A 93 -0.30 17.46 -0.84
N ASP A 94 -1.57 17.15 -1.12
CA ASP A 94 -2.55 16.79 -0.09
C ASP A 94 -2.21 15.45 0.57
N LEU A 95 -1.86 14.44 -0.23
CA LEU A 95 -1.37 13.15 0.27
C LEU A 95 -0.04 13.30 0.99
N ALA A 96 0.85 14.17 0.51
CA ALA A 96 2.10 14.48 1.21
C ALA A 96 1.83 15.03 2.62
N ASN A 97 0.96 16.03 2.74
CA ASN A 97 0.62 16.64 4.02
C ASN A 97 -0.06 15.64 4.95
N LYS A 98 -0.95 14.80 4.44
CA LYS A 98 -1.56 13.70 5.21
C LYS A 98 -0.50 12.74 5.75
N LEU A 99 0.42 12.29 4.91
CA LEU A 99 1.50 11.39 5.32
C LEU A 99 2.41 12.04 6.36
N PHE A 100 2.80 13.31 6.15
CA PHE A 100 3.63 14.07 7.09
C PHE A 100 3.00 14.15 8.48
N ASN A 101 1.70 14.42 8.55
CA ASN A 101 0.97 14.50 9.82
C ASN A 101 0.89 13.16 10.56
N MET A 102 1.09 12.04 9.87
CA MET A 102 1.14 10.71 10.49
C MET A 102 2.51 10.38 11.09
N ILE A 103 3.57 11.10 10.69
CA ILE A 103 4.92 10.88 11.22
C ILE A 103 4.95 11.38 12.68
N PRO A 104 5.17 10.49 13.67
CA PRO A 104 5.23 10.92 15.06
C PRO A 104 6.40 11.88 15.27
N LYS A 105 6.16 12.94 16.05
CA LYS A 105 7.19 13.91 16.47
C LYS A 105 8.38 13.24 17.16
#